data_AF-A0A401TGB1-F1
#
_entry.id   AF-A0A401TGB1-F1
#
_cell.length_a   1.000
_cell.length_b   1.000
_cell.length_c   1.000
_cell.angle_alpha   90.00
_cell.angle_beta   90.00
_cell.angle_gamma   90.00
#
_symmetry.space_group_name_H-M   'P 1'
#
loop_
_entity.id
_entity.type
_entity.pdbx_description
1 polymer ?
#
loop_
_entity_poly.entity_id
_entity_poly.type
_entity_poly.pdbx_seq_one_letter_code
_entity_poly.pdbx_strand_id
1 'polypeptide(L)'
;FSYFDRDDVALRHFAEFFKEQSHEEREHAEKMMEFQNKRGGRVLLQDVKKPEQDEWGNGLEAMQRALQMEKDVNQSLLDLHKLSSGHMDPHVSS
;
A
#
# COMPACT_ATOMS: atom_id res chain seq x y z
N PHE A 1 8.83 -9.92 0.46
CA PHE A 1 9.01 -11.27 1.05
C PHE A 1 10.10 -12.08 0.35
N SER A 2 10.12 -12.17 -0.99
CA SER A 2 11.02 -13.07 -1.75
C SER A 2 12.52 -12.90 -1.47
N TYR A 3 12.97 -11.70 -1.10
CA TYR A 3 14.36 -11.46 -0.69
C TYR A 3 14.71 -12.16 0.64
N PHE A 4 13.80 -12.11 1.63
CA PHE A 4 14.02 -12.72 2.95
C PHE A 4 13.85 -14.25 2.97
N ASP A 5 13.22 -14.79 1.92
CA ASP A 5 13.04 -16.24 1.70
C ASP A 5 14.22 -16.88 0.95
N ARG A 6 15.20 -16.09 0.50
CA ARG A 6 16.43 -16.63 -0.09
C ARG A 6 17.26 -17.37 0.96
N ASP A 7 17.96 -18.39 0.50
CA ASP A 7 18.82 -19.27 1.29
C ASP A 7 20.01 -18.54 1.94
N ASP A 8 20.45 -17.42 1.37
CA ASP A 8 21.53 -16.57 1.87
C ASP A 8 21.09 -15.49 2.88
N VAL A 9 19.79 -15.19 2.97
CA VAL A 9 19.22 -14.24 3.95
C VAL A 9 18.53 -14.98 5.10
N ALA A 10 17.73 -16.00 4.78
CA ALA A 10 17.09 -16.94 5.72
C ALA A 10 16.30 -16.30 6.89
N LEU A 11 15.70 -15.11 6.71
CA LEU A 11 14.88 -14.45 7.71
C LEU A 11 13.40 -14.80 7.52
N ARG A 12 13.06 -16.05 7.82
CA ARG A 12 11.74 -16.65 7.53
C ARG A 12 10.55 -15.84 8.08
N HIS A 13 10.66 -15.30 9.28
CA HIS A 13 9.60 -14.48 9.88
C HIS A 13 9.44 -13.10 9.21
N PHE A 14 10.51 -12.52 8.66
CA PHE A 14 10.40 -11.31 7.84
C PHE A 14 9.75 -11.64 6.49
N ALA A 15 10.05 -12.80 5.91
CA ALA A 15 9.39 -13.25 4.70
C ALA A 15 7.87 -13.44 4.92
N GLU A 16 7.48 -14.08 6.02
CA GLU A 16 6.07 -14.23 6.44
C GLU A 16 5.40 -12.86 6.63
N PHE A 17 5.99 -11.98 7.43
CA PHE A 17 5.48 -10.63 7.69
C PHE A 17 5.24 -9.85 6.39
N PHE A 18 6.25 -9.75 5.51
CA PHE A 18 6.09 -9.01 4.25
C PHE A 18 5.15 -9.69 3.25
N LYS A 19 4.88 -10.99 3.41
CA LYS A 19 3.87 -11.67 2.61
C LYS A 19 2.48 -11.30 3.10
N GLU A 20 2.25 -11.30 4.42
CA GLU A 20 1.00 -10.85 5.02
C GLU A 20 0.70 -9.38 4.66
N GLN A 21 1.69 -8.48 4.78
CA GLN A 21 1.54 -7.07 4.38
C GLN A 21 1.17 -6.91 2.89
N SER A 22 1.73 -7.75 2.00
CA SER A 22 1.35 -7.73 0.58
C SER A 22 -0.11 -8.17 0.36
N HIS A 23 -0.66 -9.03 1.20
CA HIS A 23 -2.06 -9.42 1.14
C HIS A 23 -2.97 -8.32 1.68
N GLU A 24 -2.60 -7.72 2.81
CA GLU A 24 -3.32 -6.60 3.43
C GLU A 24 -3.42 -5.39 2.49
N GLU A 25 -2.33 -5.03 1.82
CA GLU A 25 -2.32 -3.90 0.88
C GLU A 25 -3.13 -4.16 -0.38
N ARG A 26 -3.25 -5.44 -0.78
CA ARG A 26 -4.16 -5.82 -1.86
C ARG A 26 -5.63 -5.62 -1.44
N GLU A 27 -5.98 -6.01 -0.22
CA GLU A 27 -7.32 -5.74 0.33
C GLU A 27 -7.59 -4.24 0.44
N HIS A 28 -6.59 -3.43 0.82
CA HIS A 28 -6.72 -1.96 0.82
C HIS A 28 -6.99 -1.42 -0.58
N ALA A 29 -6.25 -1.87 -1.59
CA ALA A 29 -6.46 -1.47 -2.98
C ALA A 29 -7.88 -1.83 -3.46
N GLU A 30 -8.36 -3.04 -3.16
CA GLU A 30 -9.71 -3.48 -3.49
C GLU A 30 -10.78 -2.61 -2.79
N LYS A 31 -10.62 -2.31 -1.50
CA LYS A 31 -11.50 -1.39 -0.76
C LYS A 31 -11.52 0.02 -1.36
N MET A 32 -10.38 0.55 -1.81
CA MET A 32 -10.33 1.85 -2.48
C MET A 32 -11.07 1.83 -3.82
N MET A 33 -10.91 0.77 -4.62
CA MET A 33 -11.65 0.62 -5.89
C MET A 33 -13.15 0.55 -5.65
N GLU A 34 -13.60 -0.21 -4.65
CA GLU A 34 -15.00 -0.27 -4.26
C GLU A 34 -15.53 1.09 -3.79
N PHE A 35 -14.76 1.81 -2.97
CA PHE A 35 -15.13 3.13 -2.49
C PHE A 35 -15.32 4.11 -3.66
N GLN A 36 -14.38 4.13 -4.60
CA GLN A 36 -14.48 4.96 -5.80
C GLN A 36 -15.74 4.64 -6.61
N ASN A 37 -16.05 3.36 -6.81
CA ASN A 37 -17.26 2.93 -7.50
C ASN A 37 -18.54 3.34 -6.75
N LYS A 38 -18.58 3.20 -5.41
CA LYS A 38 -19.73 3.62 -4.57
C LYS A 38 -20.02 5.12 -4.68
N ARG A 39 -19.01 5.95 -4.98
CA ARG A 39 -19.15 7.40 -5.14
C ARG A 39 -19.44 7.85 -6.58
N GLY A 40 -19.69 6.91 -7.48
CA GLY A 40 -19.94 7.19 -8.90
C GLY A 40 -18.67 7.58 -9.67
N GLY A 41 -17.50 7.46 -9.06
CA GLY A 41 -16.21 7.58 -9.72
C GLY A 41 -15.95 6.38 -10.64
N ARG A 42 -14.99 6.52 -11.54
CA ARG A 42 -14.52 5.42 -12.39
C ARG A 42 -13.09 5.08 -12.02
N VAL A 43 -12.83 3.81 -11.74
CA VAL A 43 -11.48 3.30 -11.51
C VAL A 43 -10.74 3.26 -12.85
N LEU A 44 -9.64 4.02 -12.95
CA LEU A 44 -8.71 3.97 -14.07
C LEU A 44 -7.41 3.31 -13.58
N LEU A 45 -7.25 2.03 -13.91
CA LEU A 45 -6.04 1.29 -13.57
C LEU A 45 -4.86 1.76 -14.41
N GLN A 46 -3.69 1.84 -13.80
CA GLN A 46 -2.42 2.13 -14.45
C GLN A 46 -1.45 0.98 -14.19
N ASP A 47 -0.34 0.98 -14.92
CA ASP A 47 0.71 -0.02 -14.75
C ASP A 47 1.30 0.06 -13.33
N VAL A 48 1.32 -1.09 -12.64
CA VAL A 48 2.02 -1.24 -11.37
C VAL A 48 3.51 -1.28 -11.65
N LYS A 49 4.23 -0.24 -11.22
CA LYS A 49 5.69 -0.18 -11.37
C LYS A 49 6.34 -1.28 -10.53
N LYS A 50 7.44 -1.84 -11.03
CA LYS A 50 8.28 -2.72 -10.23
C LYS A 50 8.80 -1.97 -8.97
N PRO A 51 9.12 -2.68 -7.88
CA PRO A 51 9.80 -2.08 -6.74
C PRO A 51 11.08 -1.36 -7.17
N GLU A 52 11.41 -0.27 -6.49
CA GLU A 52 12.62 0.52 -6.78
C GLU A 52 13.91 -0.26 -6.48
N GLN A 53 13.82 -1.26 -5.61
CA GLN A 53 14.95 -2.06 -5.15
C GLN A 53 14.61 -3.55 -5.21
N ASP A 54 15.54 -4.32 -5.77
CA ASP A 54 15.46 -5.78 -5.85
C ASP A 54 16.16 -6.46 -4.65
N GLU A 55 17.05 -5.73 -3.97
CA GLU A 55 17.73 -6.12 -2.73
C GLU A 55 17.33 -5.18 -1.59
N TRP A 56 16.96 -5.75 -0.44
CA TRP A 56 16.39 -4.99 0.68
C TRP A 56 17.37 -4.84 1.85
N GLY A 57 18.64 -5.21 1.63
CA GLY A 57 19.71 -5.15 2.61
C GLY A 57 19.41 -5.99 3.84
N ASN A 58 19.15 -5.33 4.97
CA ASN A 58 18.79 -6.00 6.23
C ASN A 58 17.33 -5.72 6.67
N GLY A 59 16.86 -6.47 7.67
CA GLY A 59 15.47 -6.36 8.14
C GLY A 59 15.06 -4.96 8.60
N LEU A 60 15.99 -4.14 9.14
CA LEU A 60 15.69 -2.77 9.56
C LEU A 60 15.40 -1.87 8.37
N GLU A 61 16.21 -1.94 7.32
CA GLU A 61 16.03 -1.15 6.09
C GLU A 61 14.70 -1.49 5.40
N ALA A 62 14.35 -2.77 5.34
CA ALA A 62 13.07 -3.21 4.79
C ALA A 62 11.87 -2.70 5.61
N MET A 63 11.96 -2.73 6.95
CA MET A 63 10.90 -2.19 7.82
C MET A 63 10.77 -0.68 7.68
N GLN A 64 11.88 0.04 7.56
CA GLN A 64 11.86 1.49 7.30
C GLN A 64 11.20 1.81 5.96
N ARG A 65 11.48 1.02 4.92
CA ARG A 65 10.86 1.23 3.60
C ARG A 65 9.38 0.91 3.60
N ALA A 66 8.96 -0.14 4.29
CA ALA A 66 7.54 -0.47 4.47
C ALA A 66 6.80 0.62 5.25
N LEU A 67 7.38 1.13 6.34
CA LEU A 67 6.81 2.26 7.07
C LEU A 67 6.67 3.51 6.20
N GLN A 68 7.62 3.76 5.30
CA GLN A 68 7.50 4.87 4.36
C GLN A 68 6.37 4.65 3.36
N MET A 69 6.21 3.44 2.83
CA MET A 69 5.09 3.11 1.93
C MET A 69 3.73 3.33 2.61
N GLU A 70 3.57 2.85 3.84
CA GLU A 70 2.34 3.04 4.63
C GLU A 70 2.02 4.53 4.84
N LYS A 71 3.04 5.37 5.08
CA LYS A 71 2.85 6.83 5.18
C LYS A 71 2.39 7.44 3.86
N ASP A 72 2.93 6.99 2.73
CA ASP A 72 2.55 7.48 1.40
C ASP A 72 1.10 7.08 1.05
N VAL A 73 0.69 5.85 1.41
CA VAL A 73 -0.70 5.37 1.28
C VAL A 73 -1.64 6.20 2.16
N ASN A 74 -1.28 6.40 3.43
CA ASN A 74 -2.08 7.22 4.34
C ASN A 74 -2.20 8.68 3.88
N GLN A 75 -1.13 9.26 3.32
CA GLN A 75 -1.18 10.61 2.76
C GLN A 75 -2.11 10.68 1.55
N SER A 76 -2.10 9.67 0.68
CA SER A 76 -3.01 9.56 -0.47
C SER A 76 -4.48 9.49 -0.02
N LEU A 77 -4.77 8.77 1.07
CA LEU A 77 -6.10 8.72 1.69
C LEU A 77 -6.54 10.07 2.25
N LEU A 78 -5.65 10.79 2.93
CA LEU A 78 -5.93 12.13 3.45
C LEU A 78 -6.20 13.14 2.32
N ASP A 79 -5.47 13.04 1.22
CA ASP A 79 -5.67 13.93 0.07
C ASP A 79 -6.96 13.61 -0.68
N LEU A 80 -7.32 12.32 -0.80
CA LEU A 80 -8.64 11.90 -1.28
C LEU A 80 -9.76 12.48 -0.42
N HIS A 81 -9.64 12.38 0.90
CA HIS A 81 -10.60 12.95 1.84
C HIS A 81 -10.72 14.48 1.71
N LYS A 82 -9.61 15.20 1.56
CA LYS A 82 -9.63 16.66 1.35
C LYS A 82 -10.30 17.04 0.03
N LEU A 83 -10.00 16.34 -1.06
CA LEU A 83 -10.62 16.58 -2.37
C LEU A 83 -12.14 16.46 -2.31
N SER A 84 -12.65 15.46 -1.60
CA SER A 84 -14.09 15.31 -1.38
C SER A 84 -14.72 16.39 -0.52
N SER A 85 -14.04 16.86 0.54
CA SER A 85 -14.54 17.97 1.36
C SER A 85 -14.59 19.27 0.56
N GLY A 86 -13.64 19.50 -0.36
CA GLY A 86 -13.61 20.67 -1.25
C GLY A 86 -14.72 20.68 -2.32
N HIS A 87 -15.24 19.50 -2.68
CA HIS A 87 -16.34 19.36 -3.64
C HIS A 87 -17.75 19.34 -2.99
N MET A 88 -17.89 19.69 -1.71
CA MET A 88 -19.15 19.60 -0.95
C MET A 88 -19.79 18.20 -1.01
N ASP A 89 -18.99 17.14 -0.86
CA ASP A 89 -19.52 15.79 -0.68
C ASP A 89 -19.37 15.36 0.79
N PRO A 90 -20.38 15.60 1.66
CA PRO A 90 -20.30 15.39 3.10
C PRO A 90 -20.10 13.93 3.51
N HIS A 91 -20.20 12.98 2.58
CA HIS A 91 -20.14 11.55 2.89
C HIS A 91 -18.72 10.97 2.94
N VAL A 92 -17.65 11.72 2.65
CA VAL A 92 -16.25 11.26 2.86
C VAL A 92 -15.72 11.67 4.25
N SER A 93 -16.42 12.58 4.93
CA SER A 93 -15.95 13.22 6.16
C SER A 93 -16.21 12.43 7.46
N SER A 94 -16.62 11.16 7.38
CA SER A 94 -16.97 10.33 8.55
C SER A 94 -16.48 8.90 8.41
#